data_AF-A0A920AA63-F1
#
_entry.id   AF-A0A920AA63-F1
#
_cell.length_a   1.000
_cell.length_b   1.000
_cell.length_c   1.000
_cell.angle_alpha   90.00
_cell.angle_beta   90.00
_cell.angle_gamma   90.00
#
_symmetry.space_group_name_H-M   'P 1'
#
loop_
_entity.id
_entity.type
_entity.pdbx_description
1 polymer ?
#
loop_
_entity_poly.entity_id
_entity_poly.type
_entity_poly.pdbx_seq_one_letter_code
_entity_poly.pdbx_strand_id
1 'polypeptide(L)' 'MTKTFYLPNYTSISVKGPDSGKFLQGQISCDISKPAHILDGLFCNEKGYIISNSVVIKENGFVILL' A
#
# COMPACT_ATOMS: atom_id res chain seq x y z
N MET A 1 -22.37 -2.86 -20.79
CA MET A 1 -21.39 -3.88 -21.22
C MET A 1 -20.16 -3.74 -20.33
N THR A 2 -19.92 -4.68 -19.41
CA THR A 2 -18.81 -4.60 -18.45
C THR A 2 -17.53 -5.04 -19.15
N LYS A 3 -16.48 -4.20 -19.11
CA LYS A 3 -15.15 -4.55 -19.62
C LYS A 3 -14.35 -5.19 -18.48
N THR A 4 -13.83 -6.39 -18.72
CA THR A 4 -12.95 -7.10 -17.80
C THR A 4 -11.51 -6.91 -18.25
N PHE A 5 -10.62 -6.58 -17.32
CA PHE A 5 -9.20 -6.42 -17.57
C PHE A 5 -8.40 -7.38 -16.69
N TYR A 6 -7.34 -7.95 -17.25
CA TYR A 6 -6.40 -8.80 -16.55
C TYR A 6 -5.14 -8.00 -16.22
N LEU A 7 -4.62 -8.14 -15.00
CA LEU A 7 -3.50 -7.37 -14.47
C LEU A 7 -2.29 -8.27 -14.16
N PRO A 8 -1.64 -8.90 -15.17
CA PRO A 8 -0.55 -9.86 -14.94
C PRO A 8 0.73 -9.24 -14.40
N ASN A 9 0.91 -7.93 -14.61
CA ASN A 9 2.14 -7.22 -14.27
C ASN A 9 2.07 -6.51 -12.91
N TYR A 10 0.99 -6.74 -12.17
CA TYR A 10 0.83 -6.25 -10.81
C TYR A 10 1.20 -7.34 -9.82
N THR A 11 1.64 -6.92 -8.64
CA THR A 11 1.87 -7.83 -7.52
C THR A 11 1.17 -7.32 -6.26
N SER A 12 1.04 -8.21 -5.27
CA SER A 12 0.53 -7.85 -3.96
C SER A 12 1.44 -8.38 -2.86
N ILE A 13 1.60 -7.57 -1.82
CA ILE A 13 2.38 -7.91 -0.63
C ILE A 13 1.49 -7.77 0.60
N SER A 14 1.44 -8.81 1.45
CA SER A 14 0.69 -8.76 2.69
C SER A 14 1.61 -8.48 3.88
N VAL A 15 1.22 -7.52 4.71
CA VAL A 15 1.93 -7.13 5.94
C VAL A 15 0.98 -7.33 7.13
N LYS A 16 1.40 -8.18 8.07
CA LYS A 16 0.60 -8.58 9.24
C LYS A 16 1.46 -8.61 10.50
N GLY A 17 0.81 -8.61 11.66
CA GLY A 17 1.45 -8.59 12.97
C GLY A 17 1.05 -7.37 13.80
N PRO A 18 1.33 -7.40 15.11
CA PRO A 18 0.87 -6.38 16.07
C PRO A 18 1.39 -4.98 15.71
N ASP A 19 2.61 -4.88 15.17
CA ASP A 19 3.25 -3.62 14.81
C ASP A 19 3.17 -3.27 13.32
N SER A 20 2.39 -4.02 12.54
CA SER A 20 2.31 -3.85 11.07
C SER A 20 1.93 -2.42 10.67
N GLY A 21 1.02 -1.78 11.42
CA GLY A 21 0.66 -0.38 11.19
C GLY A 21 1.82 0.57 11.48
N LYS A 22 2.46 0.44 12.65
CA LYS A 22 3.59 1.28 13.03
C LYS A 22 4.75 1.15 12.03
N PHE A 23 5.04 -0.08 11.60
CA PHE A 23 6.03 -0.36 10.57
C PHE A 23 5.67 0.34 9.25
N LEU A 24 4.47 0.10 8.72
CA LEU A 24 4.07 0.61 7.42
C LEU A 24 4.00 2.14 7.39
N GLN A 25 3.51 2.78 8.46
CA GLN A 25 3.46 4.25 8.58
C GLN A 25 4.84 4.89 8.45
N GLY A 26 5.90 4.20 8.84
CA GLY A 26 7.28 4.69 8.72
C GLY A 26 7.89 4.52 7.33
N GLN A 27 7.25 3.76 6.43
CA GLN A 27 7.77 3.45 5.10
C GLN A 27 7.00 4.15 3.98
N ILE A 28 5.71 4.37 4.17
CA ILE A 28 4.81 4.91 3.14
C ILE A 28 4.49 6.39 3.37
N SER A 29 4.35 7.14 2.28
CA SER A 29 4.06 8.58 2.33
C SER A 29 2.65 8.93 2.81
N CYS A 30 1.70 7.99 2.74
CA CYS A 30 0.33 8.23 3.16
C CYS A 30 0.15 8.05 4.68
N ASP A 31 -0.86 8.70 5.24
CA ASP A 31 -1.28 8.50 6.62
C ASP A 31 -2.22 7.29 6.72
N ILE A 32 -1.67 6.18 7.22
CA ILE A 32 -2.41 4.92 7.41
C ILE A 32 -3.35 4.96 8.62
N SER A 33 -3.34 6.00 9.45
CA SER A 33 -4.29 6.16 10.55
C SER A 33 -5.65 6.68 10.08
N LYS A 34 -5.72 7.29 8.87
CA LYS A 34 -6.96 7.82 8.30
C LYS A 34 -8.06 6.76 8.21
N PRO A 35 -9.33 7.10 8.42
CA PRO A 35 -10.46 6.15 8.36
C PRO A 35 -10.86 5.79 6.92
N ALA A 36 -9.89 5.59 6.03
CA ALA A 36 -10.08 5.10 4.67
C ALA A 36 -9.59 3.66 4.55
N HIS A 37 -10.37 2.83 3.84
CA HIS A 37 -10.05 1.43 3.61
C HIS A 37 -8.98 1.24 2.52
N ILE A 38 -8.99 2.13 1.51
CA ILE A 38 -8.05 2.15 0.39
C ILE A 38 -7.33 3.49 0.42
N LEU A 39 -6.01 3.45 0.32
CA LEU A 39 -5.13 4.62 0.39
C LEU A 39 -4.09 4.54 -0.73
N ASP A 40 -3.95 5.62 -1.49
CA ASP A 40 -2.82 5.77 -2.39
C ASP A 40 -1.60 6.24 -1.60
N GLY A 41 -0.45 5.60 -1.82
CA GLY A 41 0.79 5.95 -1.14
C GLY A 41 2.01 5.70 -2.01
N LEU A 42 3.10 6.35 -1.64
CA LEU A 42 4.39 6.23 -2.31
C LEU A 42 5.39 5.63 -1.33
N PHE A 43 6.22 4.70 -1.82
CA PHE A 43 7.45 4.32 -1.16
C PHE A 43 8.58 5.17 -1.71
N CYS A 44 9.32 5.80 -0.82
CA CYS A 44 10.42 6.68 -1.18
C CYS A 44 11.72 6.19 -0.54
N ASN A 45 12.85 6.55 -1.13
CA ASN A 45 14.13 6.44 -0.44
C ASN A 45 14.31 7.58 0.57
N GLU A 46 15.42 7.56 1.30
CA GLU A 46 15.75 8.53 2.34
C GLU A 46 15.91 9.97 1.83
N LYS A 47 16.10 10.16 0.53
CA LYS A 47 16.17 11.48 -0.14
C LYS A 47 14.82 11.96 -0.65
N GLY A 48 13.76 11.17 -0.49
CA GLY A 48 12.41 11.48 -0.97
C GLY A 48 12.17 11.13 -2.45
N TYR A 49 13.09 10.46 -3.14
CA TYR A 49 12.82 9.96 -4.48
C TYR A 49 11.88 8.75 -4.43
N ILE A 50 10.91 8.73 -5.33
CA ILE A 50 9.92 7.66 -5.44
C ILE A 50 10.61 6.38 -5.93
N ILE A 51 10.51 5.32 -5.13
CA ILE A 51 10.90 3.96 -5.50
C ILE A 51 9.72 3.27 -6.21
N SER A 52 8.51 3.42 -5.65
CA SER A 52 7.31 2.79 -6.18
C SER A 52 6.04 3.52 -5.71
N ASN A 53 5.03 3.57 -6.59
CA ASN A 53 3.66 3.91 -6.21
C ASN A 53 2.94 2.67 -5.69
N SER A 54 1.95 2.87 -4.85
CA SER A 54 1.24 1.75 -4.22
C SER A 54 -0.18 2.11 -3.85
N VAL A 55 -1.03 1.09 -3.79
CA VAL A 55 -2.35 1.15 -3.16
C VAL A 55 -2.32 0.27 -1.92
N VAL A 56 -2.62 0.86 -0.76
CA VAL A 56 -2.74 0.14 0.51
C VAL A 56 -4.20 -0.14 0.82
N ILE A 57 -4.51 -1.40 1.05
CA ILE A 57 -5.83 -1.90 1.43
C ILE A 57 -5.76 -2.41 2.87
N LYS A 58 -6.67 -1.94 3.73
CA LYS A 58 -6.73 -2.31 5.15
C LYS A 58 -7.66 -3.50 5.38
N GLU A 59 -7.11 -4.70 5.30
CA GLU A 59 -7.87 -5.94 5.44
C GLU A 59 -7.09 -6.97 6.28
N ASN A 60 -7.51 -7.19 7.55
CA ASN A 60 -6.85 -8.10 8.50
C ASN A 60 -5.31 -7.95 8.52
N GLY A 61 -4.86 -6.69 8.63
CA GLY A 61 -3.49 -6.25 8.35
C GLY A 61 -3.50 -5.24 7.20
N PHE A 62 -2.48 -5.31 6.35
CA PHE A 62 -2.36 -4.47 5.16
C PHE A 62 -2.03 -5.31 3.93
N VAL A 63 -2.65 -4.99 2.80
CA VAL A 63 -2.27 -5.48 1.48
C VAL A 63 -1.79 -4.29 0.67
N ILE A 64 -0.59 -4.41 0.11
CA ILE A 64 0.04 -3.38 -0.73
C ILE A 64 -0.01 -3.91 -2.17
N LEU A 65 -0.69 -3.19 -3.05
CA LEU A 65 -0.66 -3.42 -4.49
C LEU A 65 0.40 -2.54 -5.13
N LEU A 66 1.25 -3.14 -5.96
CA LEU A 66 2.34 -2.50 -6.71
C LEU A 66 2.21 -2.82 -8.20
#